data_AF-A0A535NF04-F1
#
_entry.id   AF-A0A535NF04-F1
#
_cell.length_a   1.000
_cell.length_b   1.000
_cell.length_c   1.000
_cell.angle_alpha   90.00
_cell.angle_beta   90.00
_cell.angle_gamma   90.00
#
_symmetry.space_group_name_H-M   'P 1'
#
loop_
_entity.id
_entity.type
_entity.pdbx_description
1 polymer ?
#
loop_
_entity_poly.entity_id
_entity_poly.type
_entity_poly.pdbx_seq_one_letter_code
_entity_poly.pdbx_strand_id
1 'polypeptide(L)'
;MHNASVDASIAALTSPPIPDSAFVPGIAPRISRATSAVHALLRPEVRGKFIFAHDQKLFVRGVTYGAFRPDAEGREYQNLAAIECDFAHMAACGFNAVRIPHTMPERPVLDAARRHGLRVMVGLSAEQYVGFLIDRKKDVAEIAEIVRAKVRACAGHRALLCYSLGNEIPAPIARWLGRRTIERYLERLYCAVKEEDPGGLVTYVNYPTTEYLQLPFLDLVCFNVYLESRDRFESYLARLQNIAGSRPVMMSELGLDSLRNGDDAQARSLDFQVRAAFAGGCAGAFVFSWTDEWHRHGSKVEDWAFGLTRADRSPKPALEAVEKAFAELPFPCNGCWPRVSVVVCTYNGARTIRDCLDALEQLDYPDFEVIVVDDGSSDATAAIAREYDCRLIQTENRGLGSARNTGLREATGEIVAYIDDDAYPDPHWLKYLTSTFLN
;
A
#
# COMPACT_ATOMS: atom_id res chain seq x y z
N MET A 1 33.95 75.52 24.55
CA MET A 1 33.99 75.87 23.10
C MET A 1 32.75 75.21 22.49
N HIS A 2 31.59 75.87 22.59
CA HIS A 2 30.85 76.57 21.50
C HIS A 2 30.33 75.59 20.43
N ASN A 3 29.04 75.44 20.07
CA ASN A 3 27.69 75.99 20.39
C ASN A 3 26.70 74.88 19.91
N ALA A 4 25.62 74.44 20.57
CA ALA A 4 24.42 75.07 21.18
C ALA A 4 23.32 75.54 20.20
N SER A 5 22.20 74.78 20.12
CA SER A 5 20.77 75.18 20.13
C SER A 5 19.92 73.89 19.96
N VAL A 6 19.12 73.34 20.89
CA VAL A 6 18.04 73.80 21.81
C VAL A 6 16.67 73.95 21.11
N ASP A 7 15.75 73.01 21.41
CA ASP A 7 14.36 73.19 21.90
C ASP A 7 13.52 71.93 21.59
N ALA A 8 12.44 71.53 22.28
CA ALA A 8 11.99 71.58 23.68
C ALA A 8 10.64 70.83 23.71
N SER A 9 10.30 70.26 24.88
CA SER A 9 8.93 70.16 25.42
C SER A 9 8.09 68.87 25.28
N ILE A 10 7.51 68.57 26.44
CA ILE A 10 6.69 67.45 26.90
C ILE A 10 5.21 67.71 26.63
N ALA A 11 4.41 66.68 26.33
CA ALA A 11 3.03 66.55 26.82
C ALA A 11 2.48 65.12 26.64
N ALA A 12 2.02 64.54 27.75
CA ALA A 12 1.25 63.30 27.80
C ALA A 12 -0.20 63.56 27.41
N LEU A 13 -0.79 62.67 26.59
CA LEU A 13 -2.24 62.56 26.39
C LEU A 13 -2.65 61.09 26.40
N THR A 14 -3.51 60.79 27.35
CA THR A 14 -4.21 59.53 27.64
C THR A 14 -5.24 59.18 26.57
N SER A 15 -5.37 57.89 26.23
CA SER A 15 -6.52 57.32 25.52
C SER A 15 -7.23 56.26 26.38
N PRO A 16 -8.58 56.19 26.34
CA PRO A 16 -9.43 55.46 27.29
C PRO A 16 -9.61 53.97 26.92
N PRO A 17 -10.21 53.13 27.81
CA PRO A 17 -10.29 51.69 27.62
C PRO A 17 -11.34 51.31 26.57
N ILE A 18 -11.05 50.25 25.81
CA ILE A 18 -11.95 49.64 24.83
C ILE A 18 -13.01 48.81 25.58
N PRO A 19 -14.31 48.91 25.23
CA PRO A 19 -15.38 48.23 25.95
C PRO A 19 -15.48 46.73 25.58
N ASP A 20 -15.83 45.94 26.59
CA ASP A 20 -16.30 44.56 26.47
C ASP A 20 -17.48 44.46 25.49
N SER A 21 -17.37 43.60 24.48
CA SER A 21 -18.57 43.10 23.78
C SER A 21 -18.41 41.68 23.26
N ALA A 22 -19.39 40.87 23.67
CA ALA A 22 -19.96 39.70 23.01
C ALA A 22 -19.07 38.46 22.79
N PHE A 23 -19.12 37.55 23.78
CA PHE A 23 -18.89 36.12 23.59
C PHE A 23 -19.82 35.56 22.50
N VAL A 24 -19.25 35.20 21.35
CA VAL A 24 -19.82 34.24 20.42
C VAL A 24 -19.21 32.88 20.78
N PRO A 25 -19.98 31.82 21.06
CA PRO A 25 -19.41 30.51 21.40
C PRO A 25 -18.78 29.89 20.14
N GLY A 26 -17.50 30.18 19.95
CA GLY A 26 -16.65 29.56 18.94
C GLY A 26 -16.40 28.11 19.29
N ILE A 27 -16.73 27.26 18.32
CA ILE A 27 -16.47 25.83 18.22
C ILE A 27 -15.07 25.52 18.79
N ALA A 28 -15.04 24.80 19.91
CA ALA A 28 -13.81 24.24 20.43
C ALA A 28 -13.17 23.38 19.34
N PRO A 29 -11.87 23.55 19.03
CA PRO A 29 -11.20 22.62 18.14
C PRO A 29 -11.28 21.26 18.83
N ARG A 30 -11.98 20.30 18.20
CA ARG A 30 -11.83 18.89 18.53
C ARG A 30 -10.35 18.60 18.40
N ILE A 31 -9.66 18.55 19.52
CA ILE A 31 -8.32 18.01 19.62
C ILE A 31 -8.46 16.58 19.12
N SER A 32 -8.12 16.39 17.85
CA SER A 32 -8.02 15.10 17.21
C SER A 32 -7.16 14.23 18.09
N ARG A 33 -7.66 13.03 18.34
CA ARG A 33 -7.15 11.95 19.19
C ARG A 33 -5.84 11.36 18.65
N ALA A 34 -4.95 12.19 18.09
CA ALA A 34 -3.75 11.81 17.36
C ALA A 34 -2.54 11.48 18.28
N THR A 35 -2.68 11.62 19.60
CA THR A 35 -1.60 11.37 20.58
C THR A 35 -1.68 10.01 21.27
N SER A 36 -2.09 8.95 20.54
CA SER A 36 -2.11 7.55 21.04
C SER A 36 -1.50 6.51 20.08
N ALA A 37 -1.01 6.90 18.89
CA ALA A 37 -0.67 5.97 17.81
C ALA A 37 0.75 5.38 17.84
N VAL A 38 1.44 5.40 18.99
CA VAL A 38 2.67 4.59 19.20
C VAL A 38 2.30 3.15 19.62
N HIS A 39 1.01 2.87 19.85
CA HIS A 39 0.52 1.61 20.41
C HIS A 39 0.10 0.58 19.34
N ALA A 40 0.99 -0.38 19.13
CA ALA A 40 0.83 -1.69 18.49
C ALA A 40 0.61 -1.73 16.96
N LEU A 41 1.70 -1.95 16.21
CA LEU A 41 1.62 -2.54 14.87
C LEU A 41 0.94 -3.91 14.98
N LEU A 42 -0.34 -3.96 14.62
CA LEU A 42 -1.12 -5.20 14.56
C LEU A 42 -0.66 -6.04 13.37
N ARG A 43 -0.86 -7.35 13.46
CA ARG A 43 -0.46 -8.28 12.40
C ARG A 43 -1.26 -7.99 11.11
N PRO A 44 -0.61 -7.90 9.94
CA PRO A 44 -1.30 -7.72 8.69
C PRO A 44 -1.93 -9.03 8.20
N GLU A 45 -3.09 -8.92 7.56
CA GLU A 45 -3.87 -10.02 6.98
C GLU A 45 -4.32 -9.64 5.57
N VAL A 46 -4.49 -10.63 4.70
CA VAL A 46 -5.04 -10.43 3.35
C VAL A 46 -6.55 -10.59 3.39
N ARG A 47 -7.28 -9.61 2.85
CA ARG A 47 -8.73 -9.69 2.62
C ARG A 47 -9.02 -9.24 1.19
N GLY A 48 -9.31 -10.21 0.32
CA GLY A 48 -9.41 -9.98 -1.12
C GLY A 48 -8.14 -9.35 -1.68
N LYS A 49 -8.31 -8.23 -2.40
CA LYS A 49 -7.24 -7.51 -3.09
C LYS A 49 -6.35 -6.64 -2.18
N PHE A 50 -6.66 -6.53 -0.90
CA PHE A 50 -5.97 -5.59 -0.01
C PHE A 50 -5.41 -6.27 1.24
N ILE A 51 -4.52 -5.54 1.90
CA ILE A 51 -3.94 -5.90 3.19
C ILE A 51 -4.65 -5.08 4.26
N PHE A 52 -4.95 -5.70 5.39
CA PHE A 52 -5.58 -5.06 6.53
C PHE A 52 -4.75 -5.30 7.79
N ALA A 53 -4.69 -4.30 8.66
CA ALA A 53 -4.25 -4.46 10.03
C ALA A 53 -5.49 -4.32 10.91
N HIS A 54 -6.04 -5.44 11.36
CA HIS A 54 -7.38 -5.51 11.95
C HIS A 54 -8.44 -4.98 10.97
N ASP A 55 -9.18 -3.92 11.30
CA ASP A 55 -10.25 -3.40 10.45
C ASP A 55 -9.80 -2.22 9.58
N GLN A 56 -8.53 -1.82 9.70
CA GLN A 56 -7.95 -0.74 8.90
C GLN A 56 -7.25 -1.31 7.68
N LYS A 57 -7.67 -0.85 6.50
CA LYS A 57 -6.96 -1.13 5.25
C LYS A 57 -5.57 -0.51 5.29
N LEU A 58 -4.56 -1.33 5.08
CA LEU A 58 -3.16 -0.96 5.09
C LEU A 58 -2.66 -0.76 3.66
N PHE A 59 -2.52 0.50 3.26
CA PHE A 59 -1.78 0.88 2.06
C PHE A 59 -0.29 0.93 2.36
N VAL A 60 0.48 0.03 1.75
CA VAL A 60 1.93 -0.08 2.01
C VAL A 60 2.67 1.00 1.22
N ARG A 61 3.17 2.01 1.94
CA ARG A 61 3.95 3.14 1.45
C ARG A 61 5.41 2.88 1.80
N GLY A 62 6.05 2.15 0.92
CA GLY A 62 7.31 1.48 1.18
C GLY A 62 8.51 2.14 0.52
N VAL A 63 9.68 1.87 1.08
CA VAL A 63 10.98 2.12 0.45
C VAL A 63 11.92 0.94 0.61
N THR A 64 12.74 0.65 -0.39
CA THR A 64 13.78 -0.38 -0.30
C THR A 64 15.01 0.17 0.43
N TYR A 65 15.54 -0.60 1.37
CA TYR A 65 16.64 -0.20 2.25
C TYR A 65 17.75 -1.25 2.30
N GLY A 66 18.97 -0.82 1.97
CA GLY A 66 20.11 -1.72 1.75
C GLY A 66 19.96 -2.55 0.48
N ALA A 67 21.00 -3.25 0.02
CA ALA A 67 22.10 -3.73 0.84
C ALA A 67 23.25 -2.72 1.08
N PHE A 68 23.82 -2.77 2.29
CA PHE A 68 24.96 -1.96 2.71
C PHE A 68 26.25 -2.79 2.77
N ARG A 69 27.39 -2.12 2.97
CA ARG A 69 28.67 -2.79 3.09
C ARG A 69 28.67 -3.73 4.32
N PRO A 70 28.94 -5.03 4.15
CA PRO A 70 29.02 -5.94 5.29
C PRO A 70 30.27 -5.70 6.13
N ASP A 71 30.19 -6.00 7.44
CA ASP A 71 31.37 -6.12 8.32
C ASP A 71 32.20 -7.39 8.04
N ALA A 72 33.24 -7.61 8.86
CA ALA A 72 34.10 -8.77 8.80
C ALA A 72 33.34 -10.09 9.04
N GLU A 73 32.19 -10.04 9.71
CA GLU A 73 31.31 -11.17 9.97
C GLU A 73 30.21 -11.33 8.90
N GLY A 74 30.16 -10.46 7.89
CA GLY A 74 29.20 -10.54 6.78
C GLY A 74 27.85 -9.88 7.07
N ARG A 75 27.71 -9.12 8.17
CA ARG A 75 26.45 -8.46 8.55
C ARG A 75 26.32 -7.13 7.82
N GLU A 76 25.20 -6.87 7.17
CA GLU A 76 24.99 -5.62 6.40
C GLU A 76 24.38 -4.48 7.24
N TYR A 77 23.64 -4.80 8.30
CA TYR A 77 22.83 -3.83 9.08
C TYR A 77 23.40 -3.54 10.47
N GLN A 78 24.72 -3.36 10.58
CA GLN A 78 25.40 -3.19 11.87
C GLN A 78 25.22 -1.81 12.52
N ASN A 79 25.07 -0.75 11.72
CA ASN A 79 25.01 0.62 12.24
C ASN A 79 23.58 0.98 12.66
N LEU A 80 23.13 0.40 13.78
CA LEU A 80 21.78 0.61 14.29
C LEU A 80 21.45 2.08 14.54
N ALA A 81 22.43 2.91 14.91
CA ALA A 81 22.19 4.34 15.11
C ALA A 81 21.84 5.05 13.79
N ALA A 82 22.56 4.76 12.71
CA ALA A 82 22.23 5.29 11.38
C ALA A 82 20.89 4.74 10.87
N ILE A 83 20.62 3.46 11.09
CA ILE A 83 19.34 2.82 10.73
C ILE A 83 18.18 3.48 11.47
N GLU A 84 18.33 3.76 12.77
CA GLU A 84 17.30 4.46 13.57
C GLU A 84 17.04 5.86 13.01
N CYS A 85 18.08 6.62 12.66
CA CYS A 85 17.95 7.93 12.03
C CYS A 85 17.25 7.86 10.68
N ASP A 86 17.64 6.91 9.83
CA ASP A 86 17.01 6.66 8.52
C ASP A 86 15.52 6.32 8.69
N PHE A 87 15.19 5.42 9.62
CA PHE A 87 13.80 5.02 9.89
C PHE A 87 12.95 6.16 10.49
N ALA A 88 13.53 6.97 11.37
CA ALA A 88 12.86 8.17 11.87
C ALA A 88 12.53 9.15 10.73
N HIS A 89 13.47 9.35 9.81
CA HIS A 89 13.29 10.23 8.65
C HIS A 89 12.25 9.66 7.66
N MET A 90 12.31 8.37 7.35
CA MET A 90 11.28 7.68 6.55
C MET A 90 9.89 7.88 7.13
N ALA A 91 9.72 7.63 8.44
CA ALA A 91 8.43 7.80 9.10
C ALA A 91 7.94 9.26 9.07
N ALA A 92 8.84 10.23 9.22
CA ALA A 92 8.52 11.65 9.12
C ALA A 92 8.03 12.05 7.71
N CYS A 93 8.58 11.44 6.65
CA CYS A 93 8.15 11.63 5.26
C CYS A 93 6.93 10.75 4.86
N GLY A 94 6.24 10.14 5.83
CA GLY A 94 4.98 9.42 5.59
C GLY A 94 5.13 7.96 5.11
N PHE A 95 6.35 7.43 5.03
CA PHE A 95 6.56 6.00 4.79
C PHE A 95 6.08 5.18 5.98
N ASN A 96 5.51 4.01 5.72
CA ASN A 96 5.05 3.09 6.76
C ASN A 96 5.64 1.68 6.62
N ALA A 97 6.48 1.46 5.61
CA ALA A 97 7.13 0.18 5.38
C ALA A 97 8.53 0.31 4.78
N VAL A 98 9.35 -0.70 5.06
CA VAL A 98 10.71 -0.86 4.56
C VAL A 98 10.84 -2.25 3.97
N ARG A 99 11.51 -2.35 2.82
CA ARG A 99 11.83 -3.63 2.20
C ARG A 99 13.33 -3.89 2.33
N ILE A 100 13.68 -5.05 2.88
CA ILE A 100 15.05 -5.53 3.02
C ILE A 100 15.18 -6.79 2.14
N PRO A 101 15.64 -6.66 0.88
CA PRO A 101 15.40 -7.68 -0.14
C PRO A 101 16.35 -8.88 -0.11
N HIS A 102 17.61 -8.69 0.28
CA HIS A 102 18.68 -9.67 0.05
C HIS A 102 19.18 -10.39 1.29
N THR A 103 18.86 -9.87 2.47
CA THR A 103 19.41 -10.34 3.74
C THR A 103 18.31 -10.35 4.78
N MET A 104 18.28 -11.38 5.62
CA MET A 104 17.37 -11.39 6.75
C MET A 104 17.93 -10.41 7.81
N PRO A 105 17.22 -9.33 8.15
CA PRO A 105 17.67 -8.40 9.17
C PRO A 105 17.60 -9.06 10.55
N GLU A 106 18.54 -8.71 11.41
CA GLU A 106 18.51 -9.13 12.81
C GLU A 106 17.34 -8.45 13.56
N ARG A 107 16.89 -9.06 14.67
CA ARG A 107 15.78 -8.51 15.49
C ARG A 107 15.94 -7.04 15.87
N PRO A 108 17.13 -6.51 16.23
CA PRO A 108 17.29 -5.09 16.55
C PRO A 108 16.88 -4.14 15.43
N VAL A 109 17.03 -4.53 14.16
CA VAL A 109 16.56 -3.73 13.01
C VAL A 109 15.03 -3.72 12.95
N LEU A 110 14.38 -4.86 13.24
CA LEU A 110 12.92 -4.93 13.32
C LEU A 110 12.38 -4.12 14.51
N ASP A 111 13.10 -4.11 15.64
CA ASP A 111 12.77 -3.29 16.81
C ASP A 111 12.88 -1.79 16.49
N ALA A 112 13.93 -1.37 15.78
CA ALA A 112 14.08 -0.02 15.26
C ALA A 112 12.88 0.38 14.38
N ALA A 113 12.53 -0.45 13.40
CA ALA A 113 11.37 -0.21 12.54
C ALA A 113 10.08 -0.05 13.36
N ARG A 114 9.87 -0.94 14.35
CA ARG A 114 8.71 -0.90 15.25
C ARG A 114 8.62 0.41 16.03
N ARG A 115 9.74 0.94 16.55
CA ARG A 115 9.77 2.19 17.32
C ARG A 115 9.30 3.39 16.49
N HIS A 116 9.54 3.37 15.19
CA HIS A 116 9.11 4.41 14.25
C HIS A 116 7.81 4.09 13.50
N GLY A 117 7.09 3.02 13.90
CA GLY A 117 5.83 2.64 13.25
C GLY A 117 6.00 2.07 11.84
N LEU A 118 7.21 1.67 11.45
CA LEU A 118 7.50 1.06 10.17
C LEU A 118 7.30 -0.45 10.23
N ARG A 119 6.78 -1.00 9.14
CA ARG A 119 6.72 -2.45 8.90
C ARG A 119 7.85 -2.89 7.98
N VAL A 120 8.25 -4.15 8.03
CA VAL A 120 9.41 -4.68 7.29
C VAL A 120 8.99 -5.88 6.45
N MET A 121 9.18 -5.77 5.13
CA MET A 121 9.21 -6.93 4.23
C MET A 121 10.61 -7.54 4.30
N VAL A 122 10.69 -8.77 4.81
CA VAL A 122 11.96 -9.47 5.05
C VAL A 122 12.27 -10.45 3.91
N GLY A 123 13.43 -10.30 3.27
CA GLY A 123 13.96 -11.25 2.30
C GLY A 123 14.57 -12.49 2.95
N LEU A 124 14.18 -13.67 2.45
CA LEU A 124 14.73 -14.97 2.86
C LEU A 124 15.82 -15.49 1.91
N SER A 125 16.02 -14.78 0.78
CA SER A 125 17.10 -14.99 -0.19
C SER A 125 17.10 -16.38 -0.85
N ALA A 126 15.92 -16.96 -1.09
CA ALA A 126 15.77 -18.30 -1.67
C ALA A 126 16.40 -18.43 -3.06
N GLU A 127 16.52 -17.34 -3.82
CA GLU A 127 17.15 -17.32 -5.14
C GLU A 127 18.62 -17.74 -5.08
N GLN A 128 19.31 -17.43 -3.98
CA GLN A 128 20.73 -17.77 -3.80
C GLN A 128 20.96 -19.28 -3.72
N TYR A 129 19.93 -20.04 -3.33
CA TYR A 129 20.02 -21.49 -3.16
C TYR A 129 19.55 -22.28 -4.39
N VAL A 130 19.03 -21.62 -5.42
CA VAL A 130 18.53 -22.29 -6.64
C VAL A 130 19.64 -23.04 -7.36
N GLY A 131 20.90 -22.55 -7.30
CA GLY A 131 22.05 -23.25 -7.86
C GLY A 131 22.27 -24.66 -7.27
N PHE A 132 21.87 -24.90 -6.01
CA PHE A 132 21.98 -26.23 -5.40
C PHE A 132 21.02 -27.25 -6.02
N LEU A 133 19.91 -26.82 -6.63
CA LEU A 133 19.01 -27.68 -7.40
C LEU A 133 19.68 -28.21 -8.66
N ILE A 134 20.61 -27.44 -9.23
CA ILE A 134 21.38 -27.81 -10.42
C ILE A 134 22.46 -28.82 -10.04
N ASP A 135 23.23 -28.49 -9.00
CA ASP A 135 24.42 -29.25 -8.60
C ASP A 135 24.10 -30.51 -7.76
N ARG A 136 22.84 -30.69 -7.31
CA ARG A 136 22.40 -31.73 -6.33
C ARG A 136 23.24 -31.78 -5.04
N LYS A 137 23.94 -30.69 -4.72
CA LYS A 137 24.86 -30.60 -3.57
C LYS A 137 24.14 -30.45 -2.22
N LYS A 138 22.92 -29.91 -2.22
CA LYS A 138 22.05 -29.81 -1.05
C LYS A 138 20.66 -30.28 -1.43
N ASP A 139 20.00 -31.04 -0.56
CA ASP A 139 18.58 -31.37 -0.73
C ASP A 139 17.72 -30.13 -0.46
N VAL A 140 16.56 -30.04 -1.11
CA VAL A 140 15.54 -29.02 -0.86
C VAL A 140 15.11 -29.02 0.62
N ALA A 141 15.19 -30.18 1.29
CA ALA A 141 14.98 -30.28 2.74
C ALA A 141 15.96 -29.41 3.55
N GLU A 142 17.24 -29.40 3.18
CA GLU A 142 18.26 -28.60 3.86
C GLU A 142 18.04 -27.10 3.63
N ILE A 143 17.66 -26.72 2.41
CA ILE A 143 17.31 -25.32 2.09
C ILE A 143 16.07 -24.88 2.89
N ALA A 144 15.07 -25.76 3.00
CA ALA A 144 13.88 -25.49 3.81
C ALA A 144 14.24 -25.30 5.29
N GLU A 145 15.17 -26.08 5.87
CA GLU A 145 15.61 -25.88 7.26
C GLU A 145 16.36 -24.55 7.45
N ILE A 146 17.18 -24.14 6.48
CA ILE A 146 17.81 -22.80 6.49
C ILE A 146 16.73 -21.71 6.51
N VAL A 147 15.68 -21.86 5.69
CA VAL A 147 14.55 -20.93 5.67
C VAL A 147 13.79 -20.94 7.00
N ARG A 148 13.53 -22.11 7.59
CA ARG A 148 12.89 -22.21 8.92
C ARG A 148 13.69 -21.50 9.99
N ALA A 149 15.01 -21.69 10.03
CA ALA A 149 15.88 -21.01 10.97
C ALA A 149 15.78 -19.47 10.83
N LYS A 150 15.75 -18.96 9.59
CA LYS A 150 15.53 -17.53 9.33
C LYS A 150 14.15 -17.06 9.81
N VAL A 151 13.09 -17.82 9.52
CA VAL A 151 11.72 -17.48 9.95
C VAL A 151 11.60 -17.46 11.47
N ARG A 152 12.10 -18.48 12.18
CA ARG A 152 12.11 -18.53 13.66
C ARG A 152 12.77 -17.29 14.28
N ALA A 153 13.79 -16.75 13.62
CA ALA A 153 14.49 -15.57 14.10
C ALA A 153 13.63 -14.30 14.09
N CYS A 154 12.56 -14.21 13.29
CA CYS A 154 11.71 -13.01 13.20
C CYS A 154 10.19 -13.28 13.31
N ALA A 155 9.78 -14.55 13.42
CA ALA A 155 8.39 -14.95 13.57
C ALA A 155 7.69 -14.24 14.72
N GLY A 156 6.44 -13.82 14.46
CA GLY A 156 5.60 -13.09 15.40
C GLY A 156 6.05 -11.66 15.72
N HIS A 157 7.12 -11.15 15.10
CA HIS A 157 7.56 -9.79 15.34
C HIS A 157 6.54 -8.77 14.79
N ARG A 158 6.17 -7.77 15.60
CA ARG A 158 5.08 -6.82 15.26
C ARG A 158 5.39 -5.91 14.07
N ALA A 159 6.65 -5.61 13.83
CA ALA A 159 7.07 -4.86 12.64
C ALA A 159 7.06 -5.73 11.38
N LEU A 160 6.87 -7.04 11.44
CA LEU A 160 6.86 -7.86 10.22
C LEU A 160 5.65 -7.52 9.35
N LEU A 161 5.90 -7.14 8.09
CA LEU A 161 4.87 -6.99 7.07
C LEU A 161 4.58 -8.36 6.43
N CYS A 162 5.61 -8.96 5.86
CA CYS A 162 5.55 -10.25 5.18
C CYS A 162 6.97 -10.79 4.94
N TYR A 163 7.05 -12.08 4.62
CA TYR A 163 8.26 -12.73 4.13
C TYR A 163 8.29 -12.69 2.61
N SER A 164 9.40 -12.26 2.02
CA SER A 164 9.71 -12.51 0.62
C SER A 164 10.60 -13.74 0.54
N LEU A 165 10.11 -14.83 -0.07
CA LEU A 165 10.89 -16.05 -0.26
C LEU A 165 12.22 -15.75 -0.95
N GLY A 166 12.19 -14.90 -1.98
CA GLY A 166 13.38 -14.48 -2.69
C GLY A 166 13.10 -13.29 -3.59
N ASN A 167 14.19 -12.73 -4.12
CA ASN A 167 14.17 -11.63 -5.07
C ASN A 167 14.77 -12.08 -6.41
N GLU A 168 13.89 -12.36 -7.38
CA GLU A 168 14.25 -12.71 -8.75
C GLU A 168 15.17 -13.94 -8.89
N ILE A 169 14.58 -15.07 -9.26
CA ILE A 169 15.34 -16.18 -9.84
C ILE A 169 15.65 -15.79 -11.30
N PRO A 170 16.94 -15.73 -11.70
CA PRO A 170 17.31 -15.30 -13.05
C PRO A 170 16.57 -16.08 -14.13
N ALA A 171 15.98 -15.37 -15.10
CA ALA A 171 15.17 -15.97 -16.16
C ALA A 171 15.87 -17.14 -16.91
N PRO A 172 17.19 -17.08 -17.23
CA PRO A 172 17.88 -18.21 -17.81
C PRO A 172 17.86 -19.47 -16.93
N ILE A 173 18.02 -19.30 -15.61
CA ILE A 173 17.99 -20.39 -14.64
C ILE A 173 16.57 -20.97 -14.54
N ALA A 174 15.56 -20.11 -14.45
CA ALA A 174 14.16 -20.54 -14.39
C ALA A 174 13.73 -21.30 -15.66
N ARG A 175 14.21 -20.90 -16.83
CA ARG A 175 13.97 -21.60 -18.10
C ARG A 175 14.70 -22.93 -18.16
N TRP A 176 15.96 -22.98 -17.70
CA TRP A 176 16.76 -24.19 -17.71
C TRP A 176 16.23 -25.27 -16.76
N LEU A 177 15.92 -24.91 -15.51
CA LEU A 177 15.32 -25.84 -14.51
C LEU A 177 13.87 -26.21 -14.86
N GLY A 178 13.20 -25.36 -15.62
CA GLY A 178 11.80 -25.50 -16.00
C GLY A 178 10.84 -25.00 -14.92
N ARG A 179 9.70 -24.44 -15.37
CA ARG A 179 8.71 -23.77 -14.51
C ARG A 179 8.25 -24.62 -13.32
N ARG A 180 7.91 -25.90 -13.55
CA ARG A 180 7.36 -26.80 -12.53
C ARG A 180 8.36 -27.12 -11.41
N THR A 181 9.66 -27.05 -11.71
CA THR A 181 10.70 -27.28 -10.72
C THR A 181 10.80 -26.07 -9.79
N ILE A 182 10.79 -24.86 -10.36
CA ILE A 182 10.80 -23.60 -9.61
C ILE A 182 9.51 -23.44 -8.79
N GLU A 183 8.34 -23.69 -9.38
CA GLU A 183 7.04 -23.62 -8.69
C GLU A 183 7.01 -24.53 -7.45
N ARG A 184 7.43 -25.81 -7.59
CA ARG A 184 7.50 -26.76 -6.46
C ARG A 184 8.56 -26.38 -5.42
N TYR A 185 9.69 -25.82 -5.86
CA TYR A 185 10.72 -25.33 -4.95
C TYR A 185 10.17 -24.21 -4.07
N LEU A 186 9.54 -23.19 -4.68
CA LEU A 186 8.94 -22.07 -3.97
C LEU A 186 7.78 -22.51 -3.07
N GLU A 187 6.95 -23.44 -3.53
CA GLU A 187 5.85 -24.01 -2.74
C GLU A 187 6.36 -24.70 -1.47
N ARG A 188 7.45 -25.47 -1.58
CA ARG A 188 8.04 -26.13 -0.41
C ARG A 188 8.62 -25.14 0.60
N LEU A 189 9.21 -24.05 0.13
CA LEU A 189 9.67 -22.98 1.02
C LEU A 189 8.51 -22.21 1.65
N TYR A 190 7.44 -21.97 0.89
CA TYR A 190 6.21 -21.39 1.41
C TYR A 190 5.64 -22.23 2.56
N CYS A 191 5.52 -23.56 2.38
CA CYS A 191 5.06 -24.46 3.45
C CYS A 191 5.99 -24.40 4.67
N ALA A 192 7.30 -24.36 4.46
CA ALA A 192 8.26 -24.22 5.55
C ALA A 192 8.08 -22.92 6.34
N VAL A 193 7.76 -21.79 5.69
CA VAL A 193 7.43 -20.54 6.36
C VAL A 193 6.12 -20.67 7.14
N LYS A 194 5.06 -21.22 6.52
CA LYS A 194 3.73 -21.36 7.16
C LYS A 194 3.72 -22.33 8.34
N GLU A 195 4.58 -23.34 8.34
CA GLU A 195 4.73 -24.24 9.50
C GLU A 195 5.36 -23.54 10.71
N GLU A 196 6.30 -22.62 10.49
CA GLU A 196 6.94 -21.85 11.59
C GLU A 196 6.12 -20.63 12.00
N ASP A 197 5.42 -19.99 11.06
CA ASP A 197 4.60 -18.81 11.29
C ASP A 197 3.31 -18.85 10.44
N PRO A 198 2.25 -19.56 10.90
CA PRO A 198 1.03 -19.78 10.11
C PRO A 198 0.31 -18.51 9.68
N GLY A 199 0.35 -17.46 10.50
CA GLY A 199 -0.24 -16.15 10.18
C GLY A 199 0.68 -15.24 9.37
N GLY A 200 1.88 -15.70 8.99
CA GLY A 200 2.87 -14.92 8.24
C GLY A 200 2.43 -14.75 6.81
N LEU A 201 2.34 -13.51 6.32
CA LEU A 201 2.13 -13.26 4.90
C LEU A 201 3.41 -13.62 4.15
N VAL A 202 3.28 -14.35 3.03
CA VAL A 202 4.39 -14.83 2.22
C VAL A 202 4.20 -14.44 0.77
N THR A 203 5.26 -13.89 0.19
CA THR A 203 5.34 -13.55 -1.22
C THR A 203 6.63 -14.07 -1.84
N TYR A 204 6.72 -13.93 -3.15
CA TYR A 204 7.95 -14.07 -3.92
C TYR A 204 8.01 -12.88 -4.88
N VAL A 205 9.13 -12.15 -4.86
CA VAL A 205 9.30 -10.97 -5.69
C VAL A 205 9.72 -11.41 -7.09
N ASN A 206 8.81 -11.20 -8.03
CA ASN A 206 8.93 -11.66 -9.40
C ASN A 206 9.35 -10.53 -10.35
N TYR A 207 9.87 -10.90 -11.51
CA TYR A 207 10.16 -9.99 -12.62
C TYR A 207 9.24 -10.27 -13.81
N PRO A 208 9.05 -9.27 -14.70
CA PRO A 208 8.30 -9.48 -15.94
C PRO A 208 8.82 -10.67 -16.78
N THR A 209 10.11 -10.96 -16.71
CA THR A 209 10.75 -12.07 -17.45
C THR A 209 10.39 -13.45 -16.93
N THR A 210 9.89 -13.57 -15.70
CA THR A 210 9.46 -14.80 -15.04
C THR A 210 8.00 -14.75 -14.56
N GLU A 211 7.20 -13.82 -15.10
CA GLU A 211 5.78 -13.65 -14.76
C GLU A 211 4.91 -14.89 -15.09
N TYR A 212 5.42 -15.79 -15.95
CA TYR A 212 4.72 -17.00 -16.35
C TYR A 212 4.67 -18.09 -15.26
N LEU A 213 5.38 -17.91 -14.14
CA LEU A 213 5.33 -18.84 -13.01
C LEU A 213 3.96 -18.79 -12.34
N GLN A 214 3.33 -19.95 -12.15
CA GLN A 214 2.04 -20.07 -11.49
C GLN A 214 2.24 -20.36 -10.00
N LEU A 215 2.07 -19.33 -9.17
CA LEU A 215 2.34 -19.40 -7.72
C LEU A 215 1.05 -19.15 -6.92
N PRO A 216 -0.01 -19.98 -7.04
CA PRO A 216 -1.32 -19.72 -6.44
C PRO A 216 -1.30 -19.77 -4.90
N PHE A 217 -0.30 -20.44 -4.32
CA PHE A 217 -0.14 -20.61 -2.87
C PHE A 217 0.33 -19.34 -2.14
N LEU A 218 0.84 -18.32 -2.84
CA LEU A 218 1.29 -17.08 -2.20
C LEU A 218 0.12 -16.24 -1.70
N ASP A 219 0.27 -15.60 -0.54
CA ASP A 219 -0.75 -14.73 0.05
C ASP A 219 -0.91 -13.41 -0.73
N LEU A 220 0.18 -12.90 -1.29
CA LEU A 220 0.25 -11.69 -2.11
C LEU A 220 1.30 -11.82 -3.22
N VAL A 221 1.14 -11.04 -4.29
CA VAL A 221 2.04 -11.09 -5.45
C VAL A 221 2.82 -9.78 -5.58
N CYS A 222 4.14 -9.91 -5.68
CA CYS A 222 5.05 -8.78 -5.75
C CYS A 222 5.83 -8.76 -7.07
N PHE A 223 5.99 -7.56 -7.65
CA PHE A 223 6.75 -7.37 -8.89
C PHE A 223 7.69 -6.18 -8.79
N ASN A 224 8.91 -6.36 -9.30
CA ASN A 224 9.83 -5.26 -9.57
C ASN A 224 9.59 -4.73 -10.98
N VAL A 225 9.22 -3.45 -11.10
CA VAL A 225 8.82 -2.84 -12.38
C VAL A 225 9.47 -1.47 -12.55
N TYR A 226 10.31 -1.34 -13.58
CA TYR A 226 11.10 -0.13 -13.87
C TYR A 226 10.69 0.48 -15.23
N LEU A 227 9.39 0.69 -15.44
CA LEU A 227 8.88 1.29 -16.68
C LEU A 227 8.82 2.82 -16.56
N GLU A 228 9.49 3.50 -17.48
CA GLU A 228 9.60 4.98 -17.49
C GLU A 228 8.39 5.66 -18.15
N SER A 229 7.63 4.93 -18.97
CA SER A 229 6.44 5.43 -19.65
C SER A 229 5.19 5.13 -18.81
N ARG A 230 4.41 6.20 -18.53
CA ARG A 230 3.13 6.11 -17.80
C ARG A 230 2.18 5.08 -18.43
N ASP A 231 1.86 5.24 -19.71
CA ASP A 231 0.89 4.37 -20.40
C ASP A 231 1.30 2.88 -20.37
N ARG A 232 2.60 2.60 -20.53
CA ARG A 232 3.14 1.24 -20.46
C ARG A 232 3.07 0.70 -19.03
N PHE A 233 3.37 1.53 -18.04
CA PHE A 233 3.30 1.16 -16.63
C PHE A 233 1.85 0.84 -16.23
N GLU A 234 0.89 1.71 -16.54
CA GLU A 234 -0.53 1.50 -16.25
C GLU A 234 -1.10 0.26 -16.96
N SER A 235 -0.77 0.08 -18.25
CA SER A 235 -1.16 -1.11 -19.01
C SER A 235 -0.59 -2.39 -18.38
N TYR A 236 0.64 -2.34 -17.88
CA TYR A 236 1.26 -3.48 -17.21
C TYR A 236 0.63 -3.75 -15.84
N LEU A 237 0.30 -2.71 -15.06
CA LEU A 237 -0.43 -2.88 -13.79
C LEU A 237 -1.77 -3.60 -13.99
N ALA A 238 -2.54 -3.23 -15.02
CA ALA A 238 -3.79 -3.91 -15.35
C ALA A 238 -3.57 -5.40 -15.66
N ARG A 239 -2.49 -5.74 -16.38
CA ARG A 239 -2.09 -7.13 -16.60
C ARG A 239 -1.74 -7.85 -15.29
N LEU A 240 -1.00 -7.22 -14.39
CA LEU A 240 -0.63 -7.81 -13.10
C LEU A 240 -1.86 -8.07 -12.23
N GLN A 241 -2.86 -7.19 -12.26
CA GLN A 241 -4.13 -7.41 -11.54
C GLN A 241 -4.86 -8.68 -12.01
N ASN A 242 -4.83 -8.96 -13.32
CA ASN A 242 -5.38 -10.20 -13.87
C ASN A 242 -4.59 -11.43 -13.43
N ILE A 243 -3.25 -11.37 -13.44
CA ILE A 243 -2.38 -12.47 -13.00
C ILE A 243 -2.57 -12.80 -11.52
N ALA A 244 -2.77 -11.78 -10.69
CA ALA A 244 -2.93 -11.95 -9.25
C ALA A 244 -4.25 -12.63 -8.86
N GLY A 245 -5.26 -12.63 -9.73
CA GLY A 245 -6.58 -13.19 -9.42
C GLY A 245 -7.24 -12.40 -8.30
N SER A 246 -7.62 -13.02 -7.18
CA SER A 246 -8.19 -12.34 -6.01
C SER A 246 -7.16 -11.74 -5.06
N ARG A 247 -5.86 -11.99 -5.27
CA ARG A 247 -4.80 -11.64 -4.31
C ARG A 247 -4.32 -10.20 -4.47
N PRO A 248 -3.77 -9.60 -3.40
CA PRO A 248 -3.16 -8.28 -3.47
C PRO A 248 -1.96 -8.25 -4.41
N VAL A 249 -1.87 -7.17 -5.18
CA VAL A 249 -0.70 -6.81 -5.98
C VAL A 249 0.08 -5.73 -5.24
N MET A 250 1.41 -5.87 -5.19
CA MET A 250 2.28 -4.88 -4.61
C MET A 250 3.50 -4.65 -5.50
N MET A 251 3.81 -3.40 -5.82
CA MET A 251 5.05 -3.07 -6.50
C MET A 251 6.19 -3.17 -5.48
N SER A 252 7.05 -4.16 -5.60
CA SER A 252 8.13 -4.38 -4.64
C SER A 252 9.35 -3.53 -4.94
N GLU A 253 9.50 -3.06 -6.18
CA GLU A 253 10.42 -2.00 -6.58
C GLU A 253 9.82 -1.22 -7.75
N LEU A 254 9.91 0.10 -7.66
CA LEU A 254 9.73 1.05 -8.76
C LEU A 254 10.77 2.16 -8.64
N GLY A 255 11.17 2.76 -9.74
CA GLY A 255 12.14 3.85 -9.72
C GLY A 255 12.69 4.23 -11.08
N LEU A 256 13.53 5.27 -11.04
CA LEU A 256 14.30 5.75 -12.19
C LEU A 256 15.70 6.18 -11.70
N ASP A 257 16.73 5.79 -12.43
CA ASP A 257 18.11 6.18 -12.14
C ASP A 257 18.32 7.68 -12.43
N SER A 258 18.75 8.45 -11.43
CA SER A 258 19.01 9.87 -11.60
C SER A 258 20.38 10.19 -12.22
N LEU A 259 21.35 9.26 -12.23
CA LEU A 259 22.64 9.51 -12.90
C LEU A 259 22.47 9.68 -14.42
N ARG A 260 21.60 8.86 -15.02
CA ARG A 260 21.36 8.89 -16.48
C ARG A 260 20.26 9.88 -16.88
N ASN A 261 19.30 10.15 -16.01
CA ASN A 261 18.10 10.93 -16.36
C ASN A 261 18.01 12.31 -15.69
N GLY A 262 18.80 12.55 -14.64
CA GLY A 262 18.72 13.73 -13.79
C GLY A 262 17.68 13.61 -12.67
N ASP A 263 17.92 14.36 -11.59
CA ASP A 263 17.10 14.31 -10.37
C ASP A 263 15.64 14.75 -10.61
N ASP A 264 15.42 15.75 -11.49
CA ASP A 264 14.06 16.23 -11.80
C ASP A 264 13.23 15.19 -12.58
N ALA A 265 13.88 14.44 -13.48
CA ALA A 265 13.22 13.38 -14.24
C ALA A 265 12.87 12.20 -13.31
N GLN A 266 13.77 11.85 -12.39
CA GLN A 266 13.50 10.85 -11.35
C GLN A 266 12.29 11.26 -10.50
N ALA A 267 12.23 12.51 -10.04
CA ALA A 267 11.13 13.00 -9.22
C ALA A 267 9.78 12.93 -9.95
N ARG A 268 9.71 13.41 -11.20
CA ARG A 268 8.49 13.31 -12.02
C ARG A 268 8.08 11.87 -12.28
N SER A 269 9.06 10.99 -12.49
CA SER A 269 8.80 9.56 -12.76
C SER A 269 8.21 8.87 -11.55
N LEU A 270 8.80 9.09 -10.37
CA LEU A 270 8.34 8.49 -9.13
C LEU A 270 6.95 8.98 -8.72
N ASP A 271 6.65 10.27 -8.89
CA ASP A 271 5.31 10.83 -8.62
C ASP A 271 4.23 10.07 -9.41
N PHE A 272 4.40 9.91 -10.73
CA PHE A 272 3.40 9.19 -11.52
C PHE A 272 3.38 7.69 -11.22
N GLN A 273 4.54 7.04 -11.05
CA GLN A 273 4.61 5.59 -10.79
C GLN A 273 3.91 5.23 -9.48
N VAL A 274 4.13 6.02 -8.43
CA VAL A 274 3.45 5.86 -7.15
C VAL A 274 1.95 6.04 -7.33
N ARG A 275 1.50 7.17 -7.89
CA ARG A 275 0.06 7.45 -8.06
C ARG A 275 -0.64 6.39 -8.90
N ALA A 276 -0.05 6.00 -10.02
CA ALA A 276 -0.59 4.98 -10.92
C ALA A 276 -0.68 3.60 -10.25
N ALA A 277 0.29 3.22 -9.41
CA ALA A 277 0.25 1.95 -8.68
C ALA A 277 -0.99 1.85 -7.78
N PHE A 278 -1.27 2.89 -7.00
CA PHE A 278 -2.43 2.90 -6.08
C PHE A 278 -3.75 3.13 -6.81
N ALA A 279 -3.79 4.00 -7.82
CA ALA A 279 -4.96 4.18 -8.69
C ALA A 279 -5.33 2.88 -9.42
N GLY A 280 -4.34 2.10 -9.84
CA GLY A 280 -4.50 0.76 -10.40
C GLY A 280 -4.87 -0.33 -9.38
N GLY A 281 -5.13 0.04 -8.12
CA GLY A 281 -5.60 -0.86 -7.07
C GLY A 281 -4.51 -1.74 -6.45
N CYS A 282 -3.23 -1.35 -6.51
CA CYS A 282 -2.19 -2.05 -5.74
C CYS A 282 -2.40 -1.84 -4.24
N ALA A 283 -2.16 -2.88 -3.45
CA ALA A 283 -2.16 -2.78 -1.99
C ALA A 283 -0.95 -2.01 -1.44
N GLY A 284 0.08 -1.81 -2.26
CA GLY A 284 1.14 -0.88 -1.97
C GLY A 284 2.26 -0.86 -2.99
N ALA A 285 3.26 -0.04 -2.70
CA ALA A 285 4.44 0.15 -3.53
C ALA A 285 5.68 0.43 -2.68
N PHE A 286 6.82 -0.07 -3.14
CA PHE A 286 8.14 0.19 -2.58
C PHE A 286 8.98 0.95 -3.60
N VAL A 287 9.41 2.16 -3.24
CA VAL A 287 10.34 2.93 -4.06
C VAL A 287 11.75 2.34 -3.89
N PHE A 288 12.42 2.06 -5.00
CA PHE A 288 13.83 1.74 -5.02
C PHE A 288 14.62 3.03 -5.28
N SER A 289 15.40 3.53 -4.32
CA SER A 289 15.66 3.05 -2.95
C SER A 289 15.71 4.23 -1.97
N TRP A 290 15.95 4.02 -0.67
CA TRP A 290 16.07 5.12 0.29
C TRP A 290 17.28 6.02 0.01
N THR A 291 18.41 5.42 -0.36
CA THR A 291 19.69 6.10 -0.49
C THR A 291 20.49 5.55 -1.67
N ASP A 292 21.32 6.40 -2.28
CA ASP A 292 22.31 5.99 -3.28
C ASP A 292 23.44 5.13 -2.70
N GLU A 293 23.56 5.04 -1.37
CA GLU A 293 24.48 4.08 -0.75
C GLU A 293 23.99 2.65 -1.03
N TRP A 294 24.69 1.96 -1.93
CA TRP A 294 24.38 0.58 -2.28
C TRP A 294 25.61 -0.28 -2.44
N HIS A 295 25.53 -1.51 -1.93
CA HIS A 295 26.58 -2.50 -2.01
C HIS A 295 26.03 -3.83 -2.52
N ARG A 296 26.71 -4.45 -3.49
CA ARG A 296 26.31 -5.76 -4.03
C ARG A 296 27.53 -6.56 -4.44
N HIS A 297 27.53 -7.86 -4.14
CA HIS A 297 28.61 -8.79 -4.51
C HIS A 297 30.02 -8.34 -4.06
N GLY A 298 30.12 -7.72 -2.87
CA GLY A 298 31.40 -7.26 -2.31
C GLY A 298 31.91 -5.94 -2.90
N SER A 299 31.15 -5.30 -3.78
CA SER A 299 31.52 -4.03 -4.43
C SER A 299 30.48 -2.96 -4.18
N LYS A 300 30.95 -1.72 -3.96
CA LYS A 300 30.09 -0.54 -3.95
C LYS A 300 29.58 -0.32 -5.37
N VAL A 301 28.29 -0.02 -5.46
CA VAL A 301 27.64 0.22 -6.73
C VAL A 301 27.68 1.72 -7.00
N GLU A 302 28.22 2.11 -8.16
CA GLU A 302 28.47 3.52 -8.53
C GLU A 302 27.93 3.86 -9.92
N ASP A 303 27.34 2.88 -10.61
CA ASP A 303 26.85 2.99 -11.97
C ASP A 303 25.36 3.37 -12.05
N TRP A 304 24.68 3.58 -10.93
CA TRP A 304 23.31 4.12 -10.84
C TRP A 304 23.07 4.88 -9.53
N ALA A 305 22.08 5.77 -9.51
CA ALA A 305 21.62 6.52 -8.34
C ALA A 305 20.08 6.55 -8.26
N PHE A 306 19.51 5.49 -7.70
CA PHE A 306 18.05 5.34 -7.51
C PHE A 306 17.54 5.92 -6.18
N GLY A 307 18.44 6.32 -5.28
CA GLY A 307 18.09 6.77 -3.94
C GLY A 307 17.19 8.00 -3.93
N LEU A 308 16.21 8.04 -3.03
CA LEU A 308 15.47 9.25 -2.65
C LEU A 308 16.37 10.25 -1.92
N THR A 309 17.42 9.74 -1.28
CA THR A 309 18.51 10.51 -0.71
C THR A 309 19.83 10.16 -1.39
N ARG A 310 20.80 11.06 -1.33
CA ARG A 310 22.17 10.78 -1.77
C ARG A 310 22.87 9.85 -0.77
N ALA A 311 24.09 9.44 -1.09
CA ALA A 311 24.88 8.57 -0.22
C ALA A 311 25.15 9.19 1.17
N ASP A 312 25.20 10.52 1.27
CA ASP A 312 25.35 11.27 2.53
C ASP A 312 24.01 11.56 3.24
N ARG A 313 22.91 10.95 2.78
CA ARG A 313 21.53 11.16 3.25
C ARG A 313 20.94 12.56 3.01
N SER A 314 21.60 13.41 2.21
CA SER A 314 20.95 14.64 1.73
C SER A 314 19.77 14.30 0.81
N PRO A 315 18.62 15.00 0.95
CA PRO A 315 17.43 14.68 0.18
C PRO A 315 17.57 15.06 -1.30
N LYS A 316 16.99 14.27 -2.20
CA LYS A 316 16.76 14.63 -3.60
C LYS A 316 15.33 15.17 -3.79
N PRO A 317 15.04 15.90 -4.88
CA PRO A 317 13.67 16.29 -5.24
C PRO A 317 12.68 15.11 -5.32
N ALA A 318 13.19 13.92 -5.61
CA ALA A 318 12.42 12.68 -5.60
C ALA A 318 11.76 12.36 -4.24
N LEU A 319 12.41 12.69 -3.12
CA LEU A 319 11.85 12.45 -1.79
C LEU A 319 10.58 13.27 -1.57
N GLU A 320 10.64 14.56 -1.88
CA GLU A 320 9.48 15.47 -1.77
C GLU A 320 8.33 15.04 -2.69
N ALA A 321 8.66 14.63 -3.92
CA ALA A 321 7.66 14.13 -4.88
C ALA A 321 6.93 12.88 -4.36
N VAL A 322 7.68 11.91 -3.81
CA VAL A 322 7.10 10.68 -3.23
C VAL A 322 6.31 10.97 -1.95
N GLU A 323 6.82 11.84 -1.07
CA GLU A 323 6.14 12.27 0.16
C GLU A 323 4.78 12.87 -0.18
N LYS A 324 4.75 13.82 -1.13
CA LYS A 324 3.50 14.44 -1.60
C LYS A 324 2.55 13.41 -2.20
N ALA A 325 3.05 12.52 -3.06
CA ALA A 325 2.23 11.47 -3.66
C ALA A 325 1.59 10.60 -2.56
N PHE A 326 2.39 10.12 -1.60
CA PHE A 326 1.97 9.28 -0.47
C PHE A 326 1.00 9.94 0.51
N ALA A 327 1.08 11.27 0.67
CA ALA A 327 0.13 12.04 1.47
C ALA A 327 -1.26 12.15 0.83
N GLU A 328 -1.33 12.03 -0.50
CA GLU A 328 -2.57 12.15 -1.29
C GLU A 328 -3.16 10.78 -1.70
N LEU A 329 -2.61 9.67 -1.20
CA LEU A 329 -3.07 8.31 -1.52
C LEU A 329 -4.22 7.83 -0.62
N PRO A 330 -5.02 6.84 -1.09
CA PRO A 330 -5.10 6.37 -2.49
C PRO A 330 -5.94 7.31 -3.37
N PHE A 331 -6.62 8.29 -2.77
CA PHE A 331 -7.48 9.24 -3.46
C PHE A 331 -7.12 10.67 -3.03
N PRO A 332 -7.02 11.63 -3.98
CA PRO A 332 -6.72 13.01 -3.65
C PRO A 332 -7.81 13.59 -2.75
N CYS A 333 -7.43 14.33 -1.70
CA CYS A 333 -8.36 14.86 -0.69
C CYS A 333 -9.25 16.02 -1.19
N ASN A 334 -9.10 16.50 -2.42
CA ASN A 334 -9.56 17.83 -2.82
C ASN A 334 -10.54 17.86 -4.01
N GLY A 335 -11.17 16.73 -4.37
CA GLY A 335 -12.15 16.67 -5.45
C GLY A 335 -13.59 16.92 -4.99
N CYS A 336 -14.39 17.59 -5.82
CA CYS A 336 -15.85 17.45 -5.78
C CYS A 336 -16.19 16.04 -6.26
N TRP A 337 -16.50 15.14 -5.33
CA TRP A 337 -16.93 13.79 -5.66
C TRP A 337 -18.31 13.84 -6.32
N PRO A 338 -18.52 13.22 -7.50
CA PRO A 338 -19.83 13.21 -8.15
C PRO A 338 -20.80 12.38 -7.32
N ARG A 339 -22.08 12.75 -7.34
CA ARG A 339 -23.11 11.97 -6.64
C ARG A 339 -23.31 10.61 -7.31
N VAL A 340 -23.39 9.54 -6.53
CA VAL A 340 -23.56 8.18 -7.05
C VAL A 340 -24.92 7.60 -6.65
N SER A 341 -25.63 6.98 -7.58
CA SER A 341 -26.77 6.10 -7.26
C SER A 341 -26.31 4.65 -7.31
N VAL A 342 -26.27 3.99 -6.16
CA VAL A 342 -26.01 2.56 -6.06
C VAL A 342 -27.32 1.81 -6.27
N VAL A 343 -27.38 0.96 -7.29
CA VAL A 343 -28.57 0.18 -7.63
C VAL A 343 -28.32 -1.29 -7.31
N VAL A 344 -29.11 -1.82 -6.38
CA VAL A 344 -29.18 -3.23 -6.01
C VAL A 344 -30.42 -3.83 -6.65
N CYS A 345 -30.26 -4.79 -7.56
CA CYS A 345 -31.39 -5.54 -8.12
C CYS A 345 -31.47 -6.89 -7.43
N THR A 346 -32.66 -7.28 -6.95
CA THR A 346 -32.84 -8.49 -6.15
C THR A 346 -34.12 -9.24 -6.54
N TYR A 347 -34.08 -10.57 -6.42
CA TYR A 347 -35.24 -11.45 -6.51
C TYR A 347 -35.03 -12.68 -5.63
N ASN A 348 -35.83 -12.81 -4.57
CA ASN A 348 -35.69 -13.82 -3.52
C ASN A 348 -34.28 -13.87 -2.89
N GLY A 349 -33.72 -12.68 -2.64
CA GLY A 349 -32.40 -12.45 -2.07
C GLY A 349 -32.34 -12.44 -0.55
N ALA A 350 -33.35 -12.93 0.18
CA ALA A 350 -33.44 -12.78 1.64
C ALA A 350 -32.24 -13.39 2.40
N ARG A 351 -31.51 -14.30 1.76
CA ARG A 351 -30.31 -14.93 2.33
C ARG A 351 -29.05 -14.06 2.28
N THR A 352 -28.99 -13.06 1.39
CA THR A 352 -27.75 -12.34 1.09
C THR A 352 -27.91 -10.82 1.10
N ILE A 353 -29.12 -10.29 0.87
CA ILE A 353 -29.32 -8.85 0.74
C ILE A 353 -28.95 -8.07 2.01
N ARG A 354 -29.14 -8.67 3.20
CA ARG A 354 -28.77 -8.06 4.48
C ARG A 354 -27.28 -7.70 4.50
N ASP A 355 -26.49 -8.70 4.18
CA ASP A 355 -25.04 -8.70 4.12
C ASP A 355 -24.51 -7.67 3.08
N CYS A 356 -25.19 -7.54 1.93
CA CYS A 356 -24.91 -6.52 0.92
C CYS A 356 -25.20 -5.10 1.44
N LEU A 357 -26.37 -4.88 2.04
CA LEU A 357 -26.79 -3.57 2.56
C LEU A 357 -25.94 -3.13 3.77
N ASP A 358 -25.59 -4.05 4.67
CA ASP A 358 -24.65 -3.80 5.78
C ASP A 358 -23.30 -3.29 5.25
N ALA A 359 -22.79 -3.88 4.15
CA ALA A 359 -21.54 -3.44 3.54
C ALA A 359 -21.67 -2.08 2.82
N LEU A 360 -22.84 -1.76 2.26
CA LEU A 360 -23.10 -0.44 1.64
C LEU A 360 -23.11 0.70 2.68
N GLU A 361 -23.57 0.46 3.91
CA GLU A 361 -23.50 1.45 4.99
C GLU A 361 -22.04 1.77 5.42
N GLN A 362 -21.10 0.87 5.13
CA GLN A 362 -19.68 1.05 5.44
C GLN A 362 -18.88 1.74 4.33
N LEU A 363 -19.53 2.16 3.24
CA LEU A 363 -18.85 2.87 2.16
C LEU A 363 -18.34 4.23 2.65
N ASP A 364 -17.04 4.45 2.45
CA ASP A 364 -16.41 5.75 2.64
C ASP A 364 -16.57 6.55 1.34
N TYR A 365 -17.76 7.12 1.16
CA TYR A 365 -18.08 8.01 0.05
C TYR A 365 -19.04 9.13 0.50
N PRO A 366 -18.78 10.40 0.15
CA PRO A 366 -19.48 11.52 0.79
C PRO A 366 -20.92 11.74 0.32
N ASP A 367 -21.27 11.38 -0.92
CA ASP A 367 -22.60 11.65 -1.49
C ASP A 367 -23.06 10.52 -2.41
N PHE A 368 -23.89 9.62 -1.87
CA PHE A 368 -24.53 8.57 -2.64
C PHE A 368 -25.91 8.23 -2.07
N GLU A 369 -26.72 7.58 -2.91
CA GLU A 369 -28.00 6.98 -2.51
C GLU A 369 -28.01 5.49 -2.85
N VAL A 370 -28.82 4.72 -2.13
CA VAL A 370 -29.03 3.29 -2.41
C VAL A 370 -30.46 3.07 -2.88
N ILE A 371 -30.61 2.44 -4.04
CA ILE A 371 -31.89 2.07 -4.65
C ILE A 371 -31.95 0.54 -4.72
N VAL A 372 -32.90 -0.05 -4.02
CA VAL A 372 -33.15 -1.49 -4.08
C VAL A 372 -34.36 -1.73 -4.99
N VAL A 373 -34.15 -2.47 -6.07
CA VAL A 373 -35.21 -2.89 -6.98
C VAL A 373 -35.50 -4.37 -6.73
N ASP A 374 -36.59 -4.62 -6.02
CA ASP A 374 -37.13 -5.95 -5.75
C ASP A 374 -38.05 -6.38 -6.89
N ASP A 375 -37.57 -7.31 -7.71
CA ASP A 375 -38.26 -7.83 -8.90
C ASP A 375 -39.30 -8.91 -8.55
N GLY A 376 -40.15 -8.61 -7.57
CA GLY A 376 -41.30 -9.43 -7.19
C GLY A 376 -40.97 -10.62 -6.29
N SER A 377 -40.06 -10.42 -5.32
CA SER A 377 -39.71 -11.46 -4.34
C SER A 377 -40.93 -11.93 -3.54
N SER A 378 -40.95 -13.23 -3.22
CA SER A 378 -41.99 -13.87 -2.39
C SER A 378 -41.51 -14.21 -0.98
N ASP A 379 -40.24 -13.95 -0.67
CA ASP A 379 -39.61 -14.19 0.61
C ASP A 379 -39.46 -12.90 1.44
N ALA A 380 -38.57 -12.91 2.44
CA ALA A 380 -38.36 -11.77 3.33
C ALA A 380 -37.52 -10.62 2.73
N THR A 381 -37.11 -10.67 1.45
CA THR A 381 -36.19 -9.70 0.83
C THR A 381 -36.66 -8.25 1.03
N ALA A 382 -37.91 -7.96 0.69
CA ALA A 382 -38.48 -6.63 0.84
C ALA A 382 -38.64 -6.19 2.31
N ALA A 383 -38.83 -7.14 3.22
CA ALA A 383 -38.89 -6.83 4.65
C ALA A 383 -37.51 -6.42 5.16
N ILE A 384 -36.46 -7.15 4.77
CA ILE A 384 -35.07 -6.86 5.12
C ILE A 384 -34.64 -5.51 4.55
N ALA A 385 -34.90 -5.24 3.26
CA ALA A 385 -34.49 -3.98 2.63
C ALA A 385 -35.11 -2.74 3.30
N ARG A 386 -36.33 -2.85 3.84
CA ARG A 386 -36.99 -1.75 4.58
C ARG A 386 -36.34 -1.39 5.91
N GLU A 387 -35.44 -2.23 6.42
CA GLU A 387 -34.70 -1.95 7.66
C GLU A 387 -33.56 -0.94 7.43
N TYR A 388 -33.18 -0.69 6.17
CA TYR A 388 -32.06 0.15 5.77
C TYR A 388 -32.52 1.49 5.18
N ASP A 389 -31.64 2.49 5.21
CA ASP A 389 -31.84 3.77 4.52
C ASP A 389 -31.63 3.62 3.01
N CYS A 390 -32.62 3.02 2.35
CA CYS A 390 -32.62 2.83 0.91
C CYS A 390 -33.99 3.12 0.29
N ARG A 391 -33.99 3.43 -1.01
CA ARG A 391 -35.20 3.56 -1.80
C ARG A 391 -35.60 2.19 -2.34
N LEU A 392 -36.51 1.51 -1.64
CA LEU A 392 -37.07 0.23 -2.11
C LEU A 392 -38.16 0.45 -3.17
N ILE A 393 -38.00 -0.22 -4.31
CA ILE A 393 -38.96 -0.25 -5.42
C ILE A 393 -39.33 -1.71 -5.67
N GLN A 394 -40.62 -2.03 -5.53
CA GLN A 394 -41.12 -3.37 -5.80
C GLN A 394 -41.83 -3.40 -7.15
N THR A 395 -41.47 -4.37 -7.99
CA THR A 395 -42.11 -4.61 -9.28
C THR A 395 -42.65 -6.03 -9.36
N GLU A 396 -43.47 -6.33 -10.36
CA GLU A 396 -43.70 -7.72 -10.76
C GLU A 396 -42.41 -8.28 -11.37
N ASN A 397 -42.17 -9.59 -11.22
CA ASN A 397 -41.00 -10.24 -11.78
C ASN A 397 -40.95 -10.10 -13.31
N ARG A 398 -40.01 -9.31 -13.80
CA ARG A 398 -39.78 -9.03 -15.23
C ARG A 398 -38.32 -9.26 -15.63
N GLY A 399 -37.52 -9.81 -14.73
CA GLY A 399 -36.10 -10.13 -14.89
C GLY A 399 -35.17 -8.95 -14.61
N LEU A 400 -33.90 -9.30 -14.37
CA LEU A 400 -32.81 -8.39 -13.99
C LEU A 400 -32.65 -7.17 -14.91
N GLY A 401 -32.83 -7.34 -16.23
CA GLY A 401 -32.75 -6.22 -17.17
C GLY A 401 -33.81 -5.15 -16.94
N SER A 402 -35.05 -5.57 -16.59
CA SER A 402 -36.14 -4.66 -16.25
C SER A 402 -35.89 -3.96 -14.91
N ALA A 403 -35.36 -4.71 -13.93
CA ALA A 403 -34.96 -4.17 -12.64
C ALA A 403 -33.87 -3.10 -12.78
N ARG A 404 -32.81 -3.36 -13.55
CA ARG A 404 -31.72 -2.40 -13.83
C ARG A 404 -32.25 -1.13 -14.49
N ASN A 405 -33.10 -1.26 -15.51
CA ASN A 405 -33.73 -0.10 -16.18
C ASN A 405 -34.65 0.69 -15.24
N THR A 406 -35.27 0.05 -14.26
CA THR A 406 -36.07 0.72 -13.24
C THR A 406 -35.18 1.50 -12.28
N GLY A 407 -34.10 0.89 -11.78
CA GLY A 407 -33.11 1.58 -10.97
C GLY A 407 -32.50 2.79 -11.68
N LEU A 408 -32.12 2.65 -12.95
CA LEU A 408 -31.58 3.76 -13.75
C LEU A 408 -32.52 4.96 -13.88
N ARG A 409 -33.83 4.71 -14.08
CA ARG A 409 -34.82 5.79 -14.21
C ARG A 409 -35.04 6.57 -12.92
N GLU A 410 -34.76 5.92 -11.79
CA GLU A 410 -35.02 6.44 -10.45
C GLU A 410 -33.76 6.99 -9.78
N ALA A 411 -32.60 6.72 -10.39
CA ALA A 411 -31.31 7.26 -9.99
C ALA A 411 -31.27 8.78 -10.17
N THR A 412 -30.74 9.47 -9.16
CA THR A 412 -30.56 10.92 -9.14
C THR A 412 -29.08 11.34 -9.12
N GLY A 413 -28.16 10.37 -9.03
CA GLY A 413 -26.73 10.57 -9.12
C GLY A 413 -26.24 10.75 -10.56
N GLU A 414 -25.08 11.38 -10.70
CA GLU A 414 -24.39 11.57 -11.97
C GLU A 414 -23.82 10.24 -12.49
N ILE A 415 -23.49 9.34 -11.57
CA ILE A 415 -22.97 8.00 -11.85
C ILE A 415 -23.93 6.96 -11.27
N VAL A 416 -24.26 5.94 -12.04
CA VAL A 416 -25.04 4.79 -11.59
C VAL A 416 -24.13 3.58 -11.44
N ALA A 417 -24.00 3.08 -10.22
CA ALA A 417 -23.19 1.92 -9.89
C ALA A 417 -24.09 0.72 -9.55
N TYR A 418 -24.03 -0.34 -10.36
CA TYR A 418 -24.78 -1.56 -10.09
C TYR A 418 -23.98 -2.49 -9.18
N ILE A 419 -24.69 -3.13 -8.25
CA ILE A 419 -24.16 -4.21 -7.42
C ILE A 419 -25.21 -5.30 -7.27
N ASP A 420 -24.75 -6.55 -7.23
CA ASP A 420 -25.64 -7.70 -7.01
C ASP A 420 -25.93 -7.84 -5.50
N ASP A 421 -27.10 -8.42 -5.17
CA ASP A 421 -27.59 -8.58 -3.80
C ASP A 421 -26.87 -9.67 -3.00
N ASP A 422 -25.90 -10.36 -3.62
CA ASP A 422 -24.99 -11.33 -3.01
C ASP A 422 -23.52 -10.87 -3.01
N ALA A 423 -23.27 -9.59 -3.33
CA ALA A 423 -21.96 -8.97 -3.32
C ALA A 423 -21.74 -8.03 -2.13
N TYR A 424 -20.48 -7.89 -1.73
CA TYR A 424 -20.03 -7.03 -0.63
C TYR A 424 -18.99 -6.06 -1.20
N PRO A 425 -19.30 -4.77 -1.36
CA PRO A 425 -18.34 -3.83 -1.90
C PRO A 425 -17.24 -3.55 -0.88
N ASP A 426 -16.04 -3.33 -1.41
CA ASP A 426 -14.97 -2.76 -0.62
C ASP A 426 -15.36 -1.34 -0.12
N PRO A 427 -14.99 -0.89 1.09
CA PRO A 427 -15.35 0.44 1.60
C PRO A 427 -14.97 1.61 0.68
N HIS A 428 -13.95 1.44 -0.16
CA HIS A 428 -13.51 2.46 -1.12
C HIS A 428 -14.00 2.20 -2.55
N TRP A 429 -14.92 1.24 -2.76
CA TRP A 429 -15.38 0.82 -4.09
C TRP A 429 -15.87 2.00 -4.93
N LEU A 430 -16.71 2.87 -4.37
CA LEU A 430 -17.19 4.06 -5.09
C LEU A 430 -16.07 5.04 -5.42
N LYS A 431 -15.12 5.29 -4.51
CA LYS A 431 -13.97 6.16 -4.80
C LYS A 431 -13.12 5.61 -5.94
N TYR A 432 -12.90 4.30 -6.00
CA TYR A 432 -12.20 3.67 -7.13
C TYR A 432 -12.96 3.85 -8.45
N LEU A 433 -14.27 3.60 -8.45
CA LEU A 433 -15.10 3.81 -9.64
C LEU A 433 -15.09 5.27 -10.11
N THR A 434 -15.37 6.21 -9.22
CA THR A 434 -15.55 7.62 -9.60
C THR A 434 -14.23 8.31 -9.93
N SER A 435 -13.10 7.88 -9.37
CA SER A 435 -11.77 8.40 -9.71
C SER A 435 -11.46 8.27 -11.21
N THR A 436 -12.02 7.27 -11.90
CA THR A 436 -11.82 7.10 -13.35
C THR A 436 -12.49 8.17 -14.19
N PHE A 437 -13.49 8.87 -13.66
CA PHE A 437 -14.20 9.96 -14.35
C PHE A 437 -13.67 11.35 -13.98
N LEU A 438 -12.86 11.45 -12.92
CA LEU A 438 -12.26 12.69 -12.43
C LEU A 438 -10.88 12.99 -13.03
N ASN A 439 -10.29 12.02 -13.74
CA ASN A 439 -8.94 12.09 -14.30
C ASN A 439 -8.88 12.66 -15.71
#